data_AF-A0A845L0K2-F1
#
_entry.id   AF-A0A845L0K2-F1
#
_cell.length_a   1.000
_cell.length_b   1.000
_cell.length_c   1.000
_cell.angle_alpha   90.00
_cell.angle_beta   90.00
_cell.angle_gamma   90.00
#
_symmetry.space_group_name_H-M   'P 1'
#
loop_
_entity.id
_entity.type
_entity.pdbx_description
1 polymer ?
#
loop_
_entity_poly.entity_id
_entity_poly.type
_entity_poly.pdbx_seq_one_letter_code
_entity_poly.pdbx_strand_id
1 'polypeptide(L)'
;MLERLRVENFALIEEAELELSPGMNLLTGETGAGKSLVIDAVGLLIGGRATADVVRAGADKARMEGLFRLPEGDGGKLRRELEELGVEVEEDDSLLLTREIARGGKSVCRINGRSAPLSLYREVGGRLIDLQGQHEQQSLMNPRKHRVLLDRLAGSDGEKALAAVEAAYRALDAVEKERERLQQGERDRIQRQDMLAFQVKEIDGVQLVEGEEEELDQERKRLLNMEKLMDKTNAAYDALFGGQAGGALELLDRARTAVEEAAAFDPALSALVQNLEAAYYQAEDAAERLRDYRQDLEYQPDRLETVDDRLDAIRRLKRKYGGSIGEILAYREEIARELEELEHRDERIAELQAEAERRRKTYQDAAAKLSALRKKMAAKLETSMAKELAFLGMNRAKLAVRLDERPEPSAAGAEEVEFLFTPNPGEPPKPLAKIASGGETGRILLAFKTLLARVEGIPSLIFDEIDAGIGGQALQAVAQKMAEVAEAVQVICVTHAPQLAAYADNHFRIMKTVRGQRTITRIEALNEEERVKELARMLGGDRASTLTHSHAREMFAQAKKSS
;
A
#
# COMPACT_ATOMS: atom_id res chain seq x y z
N MET A 1 36.88 1.61 3.98
CA MET A 1 37.76 0.48 3.62
C MET A 1 38.19 -0.25 4.88
N LEU A 2 38.49 -1.54 4.78
CA LEU A 2 39.02 -2.34 5.88
C LEU A 2 40.54 -2.15 5.94
N GLU A 3 41.07 -1.58 7.02
CA GLU A 3 42.52 -1.35 7.18
C GLU A 3 43.19 -2.51 7.90
N ARG A 4 42.51 -3.09 8.89
CA ARG A 4 43.06 -4.18 9.69
C ARG A 4 42.00 -5.23 9.98
N LEU A 5 42.34 -6.49 9.75
CA LEU A 5 41.53 -7.64 10.14
C LEU A 5 42.32 -8.48 11.15
N ARG A 6 41.76 -8.69 12.34
CA ARG A 6 42.30 -9.60 13.35
C ARG A 6 41.32 -10.72 13.63
N VAL A 7 41.80 -11.96 13.58
CA VAL A 7 41.00 -13.16 13.79
C VAL A 7 41.69 -14.04 14.82
N GLU A 8 40.98 -14.37 15.90
CA GLU A 8 41.47 -15.20 16.99
C GLU A 8 40.57 -16.42 17.19
N ASN A 9 41.18 -17.60 17.34
CA ASN A 9 40.51 -18.86 17.67
C ASN A 9 39.34 -19.24 16.73
N PHE A 10 39.48 -18.95 15.44
CA PHE A 10 38.47 -19.21 14.41
C PHE A 10 38.87 -20.42 13.56
N ALA A 11 38.12 -21.52 13.63
CA ALA A 11 38.42 -22.76 12.91
C ALA A 11 39.89 -23.20 13.06
N LEU A 12 40.68 -23.15 11.98
CA LEU A 12 42.11 -23.50 11.97
C LEU A 12 43.06 -22.33 12.30
N ILE A 13 42.53 -21.12 12.43
CA ILE A 13 43.25 -19.90 12.78
C ILE A 13 43.33 -19.78 14.31
N GLU A 14 44.54 -19.78 14.84
CA GLU A 14 44.79 -19.48 16.25
C GLU A 14 44.82 -17.96 16.46
N GLU A 15 45.65 -17.29 15.69
CA GLU A 15 45.70 -15.84 15.57
C GLU A 15 46.15 -15.52 14.15
N ALA A 16 45.44 -14.61 13.49
CA ALA A 16 45.83 -14.05 12.21
C ALA A 16 45.55 -12.55 12.21
N GLU A 17 46.46 -11.81 11.62
CA GLU A 17 46.35 -10.37 11.47
C GLU A 17 46.75 -9.98 10.04
N LEU A 18 45.90 -9.18 9.40
CA LEU A 18 46.14 -8.67 8.06
C LEU A 18 46.03 -7.15 8.10
N GLU A 19 47.08 -6.47 7.64
CA GLU A 19 47.09 -5.04 7.36
C GLU A 19 46.84 -4.83 5.87
N LEU A 20 45.64 -4.36 5.54
CA LEU A 20 45.15 -4.20 4.18
C LEU A 20 45.34 -2.75 3.73
N SER A 21 45.60 -2.56 2.44
CA SER A 21 45.77 -1.24 1.83
C SER A 21 44.58 -0.88 0.94
N PRO A 22 44.45 0.39 0.51
CA PRO A 22 43.68 0.70 -0.70
C PRO A 22 44.14 -0.15 -1.90
N GLY A 23 43.30 -0.23 -2.92
CA GLY A 23 43.58 -1.03 -4.11
C GLY A 23 43.26 -2.52 -3.93
N MET A 24 44.00 -3.37 -4.65
CA MET A 24 43.75 -4.79 -4.80
C MET A 24 44.60 -5.61 -3.84
N ASN A 25 43.95 -6.23 -2.86
CA ASN A 25 44.54 -7.11 -1.86
C ASN A 25 44.24 -8.57 -2.22
N LEU A 26 45.27 -9.37 -2.54
CA LEU A 26 45.11 -10.77 -2.92
C LEU A 26 45.64 -11.75 -1.90
N LEU A 27 44.88 -12.81 -1.66
CA LEU A 27 45.23 -13.91 -0.77
C LEU A 27 45.41 -15.19 -1.59
N THR A 28 46.66 -15.67 -1.67
CA THR A 28 47.01 -16.94 -2.32
C THR A 28 47.45 -17.99 -1.31
N GLY A 29 47.70 -19.21 -1.76
CA GLY A 29 48.06 -20.32 -0.89
C GLY A 29 47.59 -21.66 -1.45
N GLU A 30 48.02 -22.75 -0.83
CA GLU A 30 47.63 -24.10 -1.24
C GLU A 30 46.13 -24.38 -1.01
N THR A 31 45.58 -25.33 -1.76
CA THR A 31 44.18 -25.74 -1.59
C THR A 31 43.94 -26.21 -0.16
N GLY A 32 42.89 -25.68 0.45
CA GLY A 32 42.56 -25.95 1.85
C GLY A 32 43.48 -25.27 2.87
N ALA A 33 44.44 -24.40 2.48
CA ALA A 33 45.32 -23.67 3.41
C ALA A 33 44.59 -22.74 4.40
N GLY A 34 43.29 -22.49 4.17
CA GLY A 34 42.46 -21.63 5.00
C GLY A 34 42.08 -20.30 4.33
N LYS A 35 42.19 -20.20 3.00
CA LYS A 35 41.83 -18.98 2.25
C LYS A 35 40.35 -18.60 2.43
N SER A 36 39.45 -19.57 2.24
CA SER A 36 38.01 -19.40 2.49
C SER A 36 37.72 -19.08 3.96
N LEU A 37 38.54 -19.55 4.92
CA LEU A 37 38.35 -19.20 6.34
C LEU A 37 38.53 -17.71 6.61
N VAL A 38 39.39 -17.01 5.86
CA VAL A 38 39.54 -15.56 5.99
C VAL A 38 38.28 -14.85 5.47
N ILE A 39 37.74 -15.31 4.35
CA ILE A 39 36.50 -14.77 3.76
C ILE A 39 35.30 -15.05 4.67
N ASP A 40 35.22 -16.25 5.24
CA ASP A 40 34.20 -16.63 6.23
C ASP A 40 34.30 -15.74 7.48
N ALA A 41 35.52 -15.47 7.96
CA ALA A 41 35.74 -14.58 9.10
C ALA A 41 35.27 -13.15 8.80
N VAL A 42 35.53 -12.63 7.59
CA VAL A 42 35.00 -11.32 7.19
C VAL A 42 33.47 -11.36 7.04
N GLY A 43 32.91 -12.43 6.47
CA GLY A 43 31.46 -12.61 6.36
C GLY A 43 30.75 -12.58 7.72
N LEU A 44 31.36 -13.16 8.76
CA LEU A 44 30.85 -13.08 10.13
C LEU A 44 31.08 -11.70 10.76
N LEU A 45 32.23 -11.07 10.49
CA LEU A 45 32.56 -9.72 10.91
C LEU A 45 31.55 -8.70 10.39
N ILE A 46 30.91 -8.93 9.24
CA ILE A 46 29.89 -8.02 8.67
C ILE A 46 28.45 -8.41 8.99
N GLY A 47 28.25 -9.35 9.92
CA GLY A 47 26.92 -9.71 10.43
C GLY A 47 26.29 -10.96 9.80
N GLY A 48 27.10 -11.80 9.16
CA GLY A 48 26.72 -13.15 8.73
C GLY A 48 26.20 -14.03 9.88
N ARG A 49 25.58 -15.16 9.52
CA ARG A 49 25.08 -16.12 10.51
C ARG A 49 26.24 -16.93 11.07
N ALA A 50 26.33 -16.95 12.39
CA ALA A 50 27.33 -17.70 13.13
C ALA A 50 26.76 -19.03 13.65
N THR A 51 27.57 -20.06 13.63
CA THR A 51 27.34 -21.36 14.27
C THR A 51 28.49 -21.65 15.24
N ALA A 52 28.27 -22.52 16.24
CA ALA A 52 29.25 -22.76 17.30
C ALA A 52 30.48 -23.56 16.84
N ASP A 53 30.38 -24.27 15.72
CA ASP A 53 31.43 -25.05 15.07
C ASP A 53 32.56 -24.19 14.48
N VAL A 54 32.33 -22.89 14.30
CA VAL A 54 33.39 -21.97 13.87
C VAL A 54 34.43 -21.70 14.97
N VAL A 55 34.13 -22.04 16.23
CA VAL A 55 35.07 -21.88 17.35
C VAL A 55 36.12 -22.98 17.32
N ARG A 56 37.40 -22.59 17.26
CA ARG A 56 38.55 -23.51 17.25
C ARG A 56 38.46 -24.54 18.37
N ALA A 57 38.80 -25.78 18.08
CA ALA A 57 38.82 -26.86 19.08
C ALA A 57 39.78 -26.52 20.24
N GLY A 58 39.27 -26.58 21.47
CA GLY A 58 40.00 -26.22 22.69
C GLY A 58 39.95 -24.74 23.08
N ALA A 59 39.26 -23.88 22.32
CA ALA A 59 39.00 -22.49 22.70
C ALA A 59 37.57 -22.29 23.22
N ASP A 60 37.37 -21.32 24.11
CA ASP A 60 36.04 -20.98 24.65
C ASP A 60 35.23 -20.07 23.73
N LYS A 61 35.93 -19.23 22.95
CA LYS A 61 35.34 -18.26 22.02
C LYS A 61 36.24 -18.01 20.80
N ALA A 62 35.63 -17.64 19.69
CA ALA A 62 36.28 -17.04 18.53
C ALA A 62 36.02 -15.53 18.53
N ARG A 63 37.00 -14.73 18.10
CA ARG A 63 36.91 -13.27 18.00
C ARG A 63 37.37 -12.81 16.63
N MET A 64 36.60 -11.93 16.01
CA MET A 64 36.95 -11.25 14.75
C MET A 64 36.84 -9.76 14.98
N GLU A 65 37.86 -9.01 14.59
CA GLU A 65 37.92 -7.55 14.70
C GLU A 65 38.32 -6.94 13.37
N GLY A 66 37.59 -5.92 12.95
CA GLY A 66 37.87 -5.14 11.75
C GLY A 66 37.96 -3.67 12.09
N LEU A 67 39.12 -3.07 11.80
CA LEU A 67 39.27 -1.62 11.81
C LEU A 67 38.97 -1.10 10.41
N PHE A 68 37.95 -0.25 10.31
CA PHE A 68 37.53 0.39 9.08
C PHE A 68 37.89 1.88 9.11
N ARG A 69 38.28 2.43 7.96
CA ARG A 69 38.38 3.88 7.73
C ARG A 69 37.37 4.28 6.67
N LEU A 70 36.53 5.27 6.94
CA LEU A 70 35.60 5.79 5.94
C LEU A 70 36.38 6.55 4.85
N PRO A 71 36.04 6.40 3.55
CA PRO A 71 36.75 7.07 2.47
C PRO A 71 36.55 8.59 2.51
N GLU A 72 37.59 9.37 2.14
CA GLU A 72 37.51 10.83 2.06
C GLU A 72 36.52 11.28 0.95
N GLY A 73 35.74 12.34 1.20
CA GLY A 73 34.73 12.87 0.27
C GLY A 73 33.35 12.22 0.43
N ASP A 74 33.16 11.00 -0.07
CA ASP A 74 31.90 10.23 0.07
C ASP A 74 31.64 9.77 1.52
N GLY A 75 32.66 9.81 2.38
CA GLY A 75 32.55 9.57 3.82
C GLY A 75 31.48 10.41 4.49
N GLY A 76 31.16 11.61 3.97
CA GLY A 76 30.06 12.42 4.49
C GLY A 76 28.67 11.79 4.33
N LYS A 77 28.42 11.02 3.26
CA LYS A 77 27.15 10.30 3.06
C LYS A 77 27.11 9.06 3.95
N LEU A 78 28.15 8.23 3.91
CA LEU A 78 28.22 7.00 4.70
C LEU A 78 28.21 7.30 6.21
N ARG A 79 28.91 8.35 6.65
CA ARG A 79 28.86 8.85 8.04
C ARG A 79 27.43 9.23 8.44
N ARG A 80 26.72 10.02 7.63
CA ARG A 80 25.31 10.37 7.91
C ARG A 80 24.41 9.14 7.96
N GLU A 81 24.56 8.20 7.02
CA GLU A 81 23.80 6.94 7.03
C GLU A 81 24.06 6.13 8.32
N LEU A 82 25.30 6.12 8.82
CA LEU A 82 25.64 5.47 10.08
C LEU A 82 25.09 6.23 11.29
N GLU A 83 25.17 7.56 11.29
CA GLU A 83 24.61 8.43 12.35
C GLU A 83 23.08 8.31 12.45
N GLU A 84 22.38 8.23 11.31
CA GLU A 84 20.94 7.96 11.24
C GLU A 84 20.56 6.59 11.85
N LEU A 85 21.47 5.61 11.75
CA LEU A 85 21.34 4.30 12.40
C LEU A 85 21.76 4.32 13.88
N GLY A 86 22.18 5.47 14.42
CA GLY A 86 22.63 5.64 15.80
C GLY A 86 24.05 5.16 16.06
N VAL A 87 24.89 5.08 15.03
CA VAL A 87 26.31 4.69 15.13
C VAL A 87 27.19 5.95 15.12
N GLU A 88 27.90 6.16 16.22
CA GLU A 88 28.92 7.21 16.34
C GLU A 88 30.23 6.74 15.69
N VAL A 89 30.71 7.49 14.69
CA VAL A 89 32.01 7.30 14.04
C VAL A 89 33.04 8.20 14.72
N GLU A 90 34.25 7.69 14.96
CA GLU A 90 35.33 8.45 15.61
C GLU A 90 35.75 9.69 14.80
N GLU A 91 36.47 10.62 15.43
CA GLU A 91 36.91 11.88 14.80
C GLU A 91 37.86 11.67 13.62
N ASP A 92 38.61 10.56 13.61
CA ASP A 92 39.54 10.16 12.56
C ASP A 92 38.89 9.31 11.45
N ASP A 93 37.55 9.34 11.37
CA ASP A 93 36.73 8.55 10.44
C ASP A 93 36.95 7.04 10.57
N SER A 94 37.40 6.58 11.76
CA SER A 94 37.56 5.17 12.05
C SER A 94 36.32 4.53 12.68
N LEU A 95 36.15 3.24 12.39
CA LEU A 95 35.06 2.42 12.91
C LEU A 95 35.57 1.02 13.21
N LEU A 96 35.51 0.61 14.47
CA LEU A 96 35.90 -0.72 14.94
C LEU A 96 34.68 -1.63 15.07
N LEU A 97 34.64 -2.69 14.26
CA LEU A 97 33.66 -3.77 14.39
C LEU A 97 34.31 -4.95 15.10
N THR A 98 33.67 -5.46 16.15
CA THR A 98 34.10 -6.67 16.85
C THR A 98 32.95 -7.67 16.92
N ARG A 99 33.23 -8.90 16.51
CA ARG A 99 32.32 -10.05 16.65
C ARG A 99 32.96 -11.10 17.55
N GLU A 100 32.23 -11.53 18.56
CA GLU A 100 32.61 -12.67 19.40
C GLU A 100 31.57 -13.79 19.30
N ILE A 101 32.02 -15.03 19.22
CA ILE A 101 31.18 -16.23 19.17
C ILE A 101 31.69 -17.21 20.22
N ALA A 102 30.89 -17.47 21.24
CA ALA A 102 31.21 -18.45 22.26
C ALA A 102 30.87 -19.87 21.78
N ARG A 103 31.58 -20.88 22.31
CA ARG A 103 31.30 -22.30 22.05
C ARG A 103 29.86 -22.72 22.39
N GLY A 104 29.22 -22.02 23.34
CA GLY A 104 27.80 -22.20 23.67
C GLY A 104 26.82 -21.57 22.66
N GLY A 105 27.28 -21.05 21.52
CA GLY A 105 26.46 -20.44 20.47
C GLY A 105 26.09 -18.97 20.71
N LYS A 106 26.34 -18.43 21.91
CA LYS A 106 26.13 -17.00 22.19
C LYS A 106 27.06 -16.16 21.32
N SER A 107 26.47 -15.26 20.55
CA SER A 107 27.22 -14.31 19.71
C SER A 107 27.00 -12.88 20.18
N VAL A 108 28.09 -12.12 20.29
CA VAL A 108 28.09 -10.72 20.74
C VAL A 108 28.67 -9.86 19.63
N CYS A 109 27.99 -8.76 19.32
CA CYS A 109 28.39 -7.78 18.31
C CYS A 109 28.72 -6.46 19.00
N ARG A 110 29.85 -5.84 18.67
CA ARG A 110 30.21 -4.51 19.16
C ARG A 110 30.64 -3.60 18.01
N ILE A 111 30.24 -2.33 18.11
CA ILE A 111 30.64 -1.25 17.22
C ILE A 111 31.27 -0.17 18.10
N ASN A 112 32.53 0.20 17.86
CA ASN A 112 33.32 1.10 18.71
C ASN A 112 33.24 0.72 20.20
N GLY A 113 33.34 -0.58 20.49
CA GLY A 113 33.27 -1.14 21.84
C GLY A 113 31.88 -1.22 22.47
N ARG A 114 30.85 -0.59 21.89
CA ARG A 114 29.46 -0.63 22.39
C ARG A 114 28.71 -1.83 21.83
N SER A 115 27.91 -2.50 22.65
CA SER A 115 27.12 -3.67 22.22
C SER A 115 25.97 -3.25 21.29
N ALA A 116 25.79 -3.99 20.19
CA ALA A 116 24.73 -3.73 19.21
C ALA A 116 23.92 -5.00 18.89
N PRO A 117 22.61 -4.89 18.60
CA PRO A 117 21.84 -6.00 18.04
C PRO A 117 22.40 -6.47 16.69
N LEU A 118 22.28 -7.77 16.40
CA LEU A 118 22.77 -8.35 15.14
C LEU A 118 22.11 -7.73 13.90
N SER A 119 20.86 -7.27 13.98
CA SER A 119 20.16 -6.60 12.87
C SER A 119 20.87 -5.30 12.48
N LEU A 120 21.10 -4.41 13.44
CA LEU A 120 21.83 -3.16 13.25
C LEU A 120 23.27 -3.43 12.78
N TYR A 121 23.96 -4.36 13.44
CA TYR A 121 25.34 -4.72 13.08
C TYR A 121 25.47 -5.22 11.63
N ARG A 122 24.50 -6.01 11.15
CA ARG A 122 24.46 -6.47 9.76
C ARG A 122 24.19 -5.34 8.78
N GLU A 123 23.32 -4.41 9.15
CA GLU A 123 23.03 -3.24 8.31
C GLU A 123 24.26 -2.36 8.14
N VAL A 124 24.99 -2.10 9.24
CA VAL A 124 26.29 -1.39 9.22
C VAL A 124 27.32 -2.15 8.38
N GLY A 125 27.48 -3.46 8.61
CA GLY A 125 28.43 -4.29 7.87
C GLY A 125 28.19 -4.27 6.35
N GLY A 126 26.93 -4.32 5.92
CA GLY A 126 26.55 -4.26 4.51
C GLY A 126 26.76 -2.89 3.84
N ARG A 127 27.04 -1.83 4.60
CA ARG A 127 27.47 -0.52 4.08
C ARG A 127 28.99 -0.40 3.95
N LEU A 128 29.75 -1.25 4.64
CA LEU A 128 31.21 -1.21 4.70
C LEU A 128 31.87 -2.19 3.73
N ILE A 129 31.33 -3.39 3.63
CA ILE A 129 31.87 -4.44 2.76
C ILE A 129 30.73 -5.10 2.02
N ASP A 130 30.94 -5.29 0.73
CA ASP A 130 30.12 -6.17 -0.09
C ASP A 130 30.87 -7.46 -0.38
N LEU A 131 30.31 -8.60 0.05
CA LEU A 131 30.96 -9.90 -0.03
C LEU A 131 30.32 -10.76 -1.13
N GLN A 132 31.09 -10.97 -2.19
CA GLN A 132 30.71 -11.80 -3.33
C GLN A 132 31.04 -13.27 -3.06
N GLY A 133 30.05 -13.96 -2.53
CA GLY A 133 30.05 -15.42 -2.39
C GLY A 133 28.78 -16.04 -3.00
N GLN A 134 28.56 -17.33 -2.74
CA GLN A 134 27.38 -18.07 -3.22
C GLN A 134 26.04 -17.39 -2.88
N HIS A 135 25.97 -16.63 -1.78
CA HIS A 135 24.76 -15.94 -1.35
C HIS A 135 24.45 -14.66 -2.14
N GLU A 136 25.45 -13.96 -2.67
CA GLU A 136 25.23 -12.71 -3.43
C GLU A 136 24.77 -12.96 -4.86
N GLN A 137 25.15 -14.10 -5.44
CA GLN A 137 24.56 -14.58 -6.70
C GLN A 137 23.02 -14.59 -6.61
N GLN A 138 22.45 -14.97 -5.46
CA GLN A 138 21.00 -14.95 -5.23
C GLN A 138 20.41 -13.54 -5.14
N SER A 139 21.19 -12.54 -4.71
CA SER A 139 20.78 -11.14 -4.63
C SER A 139 20.53 -10.56 -6.02
N LEU A 140 21.46 -10.76 -6.96
CA LEU A 140 21.29 -10.37 -8.36
C LEU A 140 20.22 -11.20 -9.06
N MET A 141 19.92 -12.42 -8.60
CA MET A 141 18.80 -13.19 -9.12
C MET A 141 17.42 -12.68 -8.68
N ASN A 142 17.34 -11.72 -7.75
CA ASN A 142 16.06 -11.19 -7.25
C ASN A 142 15.57 -9.98 -8.06
N PRO A 143 14.45 -10.09 -8.81
CA PRO A 143 13.92 -8.98 -9.61
C PRO A 143 13.61 -7.71 -8.83
N ARG A 144 13.22 -7.83 -7.55
CA ARG A 144 12.93 -6.66 -6.70
C ARG A 144 14.14 -5.75 -6.53
N LYS A 145 15.36 -6.31 -6.58
CA LYS A 145 16.61 -5.54 -6.49
C LYS A 145 16.99 -4.88 -7.82
N HIS A 146 16.56 -5.41 -8.97
CA HIS A 146 16.86 -4.84 -10.29
C HIS A 146 16.31 -3.42 -10.41
N ARG A 147 15.09 -3.19 -9.92
CA ARG A 147 14.50 -1.84 -9.88
C ARG A 147 15.36 -0.87 -9.06
N VAL A 148 15.74 -1.26 -7.85
CA VAL A 148 16.56 -0.41 -6.96
C VAL A 148 17.90 -0.09 -7.61
N LEU A 149 18.53 -1.06 -8.27
CA LEU A 149 19.77 -0.86 -9.01
C LEU A 149 19.61 0.12 -10.17
N LEU A 150 18.55 -0.04 -10.97
CA LEU A 150 18.27 0.85 -12.10
C LEU A 150 17.98 2.29 -11.63
N ASP A 151 17.19 2.44 -10.57
CA ASP A 151 16.84 3.73 -9.98
C ASP A 151 18.10 4.42 -9.41
N ARG A 152 19.01 3.69 -8.75
CA ARG A 152 20.30 4.20 -8.27
C ARG A 152 21.24 4.63 -9.40
N LEU A 153 21.30 3.85 -10.49
CA LEU A 153 22.09 4.20 -11.66
C LEU A 153 21.62 5.49 -12.34
N ALA A 154 20.34 5.85 -12.18
CA ALA A 154 19.80 7.14 -12.60
C ALA A 154 20.24 8.32 -11.70
N GLY A 155 20.94 8.05 -10.60
CA GLY A 155 21.52 9.05 -9.71
C GLY A 155 20.48 9.95 -9.06
N SER A 156 20.88 11.18 -8.73
CA SER A 156 20.02 12.12 -7.98
C SER A 156 18.71 12.47 -8.71
N ASP A 157 18.68 12.44 -10.04
CA ASP A 157 17.47 12.69 -10.82
C ASP A 157 16.49 11.53 -10.69
N GLY A 158 17.00 10.29 -10.68
CA GLY A 158 16.21 9.08 -10.42
C GLY A 158 15.64 9.06 -9.01
N GLU A 159 16.46 9.38 -8.00
CA GLU A 159 16.04 9.46 -6.60
C GLU A 159 14.94 10.52 -6.38
N LYS A 160 15.10 11.71 -6.96
CA LYS A 160 14.07 12.78 -6.90
C LYS A 160 12.78 12.36 -7.59
N ALA A 161 12.87 11.72 -8.75
CA ALA A 161 11.69 11.24 -9.48
C ALA A 161 10.96 10.13 -8.71
N LEU A 162 11.69 9.20 -8.10
CA LEU A 162 11.12 8.16 -7.25
C LEU A 162 10.43 8.76 -6.02
N ALA A 163 11.08 9.70 -5.33
CA ALA A 163 10.48 10.38 -4.17
C ALA A 163 9.19 11.14 -4.52
N ALA A 164 9.13 11.76 -5.71
CA ALA A 164 7.92 12.42 -6.20
C ALA A 164 6.77 11.43 -6.45
N VAL A 165 7.08 10.26 -7.01
CA VAL A 165 6.11 9.17 -7.20
C VAL A 165 5.61 8.63 -5.86
N GLU A 166 6.51 8.38 -4.90
CA GLU A 166 6.15 7.91 -3.57
C GLU A 166 5.22 8.90 -2.85
N ALA A 167 5.53 10.20 -2.91
CA ALA A 167 4.68 11.24 -2.33
C ALA A 167 3.30 11.31 -3.01
N ALA A 168 3.26 11.26 -4.34
CA ALA A 168 2.02 11.27 -5.10
C ALA A 168 1.16 10.02 -4.82
N TYR A 169 1.79 8.85 -4.71
CA TYR A 169 1.13 7.60 -4.36
C TYR A 169 0.53 7.64 -2.95
N ARG A 170 1.29 8.09 -1.93
CA ARG A 170 0.78 8.22 -0.56
C ARG A 170 -0.43 9.15 -0.48
N ALA A 171 -0.41 10.25 -1.22
CA ALA A 171 -1.54 11.17 -1.29
C ALA A 171 -2.77 10.56 -1.96
N LEU A 172 -2.57 9.77 -3.02
CA LEU A 172 -3.65 9.04 -3.70
C LEU A 172 -4.25 7.94 -2.80
N ASP A 173 -3.40 7.09 -2.22
CA ASP A 173 -3.78 5.97 -1.35
C ASP A 173 -4.58 6.43 -0.12
N ALA A 174 -4.21 7.58 0.47
CA ALA A 174 -4.94 8.15 1.59
C ALA A 174 -6.38 8.55 1.21
N VAL A 175 -6.57 9.19 0.05
CA VAL A 175 -7.89 9.61 -0.44
C VAL A 175 -8.73 8.41 -0.87
N GLU A 176 -8.13 7.43 -1.53
CA GLU A 176 -8.81 6.20 -1.95
C GLU A 176 -9.31 5.39 -0.75
N LYS A 177 -8.48 5.23 0.30
CA LYS A 177 -8.88 4.54 1.54
C LYS A 177 -10.01 5.25 2.26
N GLU A 178 -9.97 6.58 2.34
CA GLU A 178 -11.05 7.34 2.99
C GLU A 178 -12.35 7.24 2.19
N ARG A 179 -12.27 7.31 0.85
CA ARG A 179 -13.42 7.09 -0.03
C ARG A 179 -14.00 5.68 0.16
N GLU A 180 -13.17 4.64 0.14
CA GLU A 180 -13.60 3.26 0.35
C GLU A 180 -14.27 3.07 1.71
N ARG A 181 -13.72 3.68 2.77
CA ARG A 181 -14.33 3.69 4.11
C ARG A 181 -15.73 4.32 4.10
N LEU A 182 -15.92 5.43 3.39
CA LEU A 182 -17.22 6.09 3.27
C LEU A 182 -18.20 5.37 2.33
N GLN A 183 -17.70 4.58 1.37
CA GLN A 183 -18.50 3.78 0.44
C GLN A 183 -18.94 2.42 1.00
N GLN A 184 -18.43 1.99 2.16
CA GLN A 184 -18.94 0.79 2.83
C GLN A 184 -20.45 0.93 3.12
N GLY A 185 -21.23 -0.05 2.65
CA GLY A 185 -22.69 -0.07 2.80
C GLY A 185 -23.46 0.84 1.85
N GLU A 186 -22.85 1.30 0.74
CA GLU A 186 -23.46 2.22 -0.24
C GLU A 186 -24.83 1.75 -0.76
N ARG A 187 -24.99 0.45 -1.02
CA ARG A 187 -26.26 -0.10 -1.53
C ARG A 187 -27.41 0.04 -0.52
N ASP A 188 -27.15 -0.25 0.75
CA ASP A 188 -28.15 -0.13 1.81
C ASP A 188 -28.43 1.36 2.10
N ARG A 189 -27.41 2.22 1.95
CA ARG A 189 -27.53 3.67 2.11
C ARG A 189 -28.44 4.30 1.06
N ILE A 190 -28.21 4.02 -0.23
CA ILE A 190 -29.03 4.57 -1.32
C ILE A 190 -30.51 4.17 -1.12
N GLN A 191 -30.76 2.91 -0.77
CA GLN A 191 -32.13 2.45 -0.47
C GLN A 191 -32.75 3.18 0.72
N ARG A 192 -31.98 3.42 1.79
CA ARG A 192 -32.43 4.17 2.96
C ARG A 192 -32.75 5.63 2.60
N GLN A 193 -31.89 6.28 1.84
CA GLN A 193 -32.06 7.66 1.39
C GLN A 193 -33.32 7.82 0.53
N ASP A 194 -33.50 6.96 -0.48
CA ASP A 194 -34.70 6.96 -1.34
C ASP A 194 -35.99 6.79 -0.53
N MET A 195 -35.96 5.88 0.45
CA MET A 195 -37.10 5.65 1.34
C MET A 195 -37.40 6.87 2.23
N LEU A 196 -36.38 7.45 2.87
CA LEU A 196 -36.57 8.63 3.74
C LEU A 196 -37.05 9.84 2.94
N ALA A 197 -36.48 10.08 1.76
CA ALA A 197 -36.90 11.16 0.86
C ALA A 197 -38.36 11.00 0.42
N PHE A 198 -38.80 9.77 0.12
CA PHE A 198 -40.20 9.48 -0.18
C PHE A 198 -41.11 9.76 1.03
N GLN A 199 -40.73 9.34 2.23
CA GLN A 199 -41.51 9.54 3.46
C GLN A 199 -41.64 11.03 3.82
N VAL A 200 -40.55 11.79 3.77
CA VAL A 200 -40.56 13.25 3.99
C VAL A 200 -41.50 13.92 3.01
N LYS A 201 -41.40 13.59 1.71
CA LYS A 201 -42.26 14.15 0.67
C LYS A 201 -43.74 13.78 0.84
N GLU A 202 -44.04 12.56 1.28
CA GLU A 202 -45.40 12.12 1.55
C GLU A 202 -46.03 12.89 2.72
N ILE A 203 -45.28 13.11 3.81
CA ILE A 203 -45.75 13.87 4.98
C ILE A 203 -45.89 15.36 4.64
N ASP A 204 -44.86 15.97 4.04
CA ASP A 204 -44.85 17.39 3.67
C ASP A 204 -45.96 17.74 2.65
N GLY A 205 -46.30 16.79 1.77
CA GLY A 205 -47.36 16.97 0.78
C GLY A 205 -48.77 17.10 1.38
N VAL A 206 -49.00 16.60 2.59
CA VAL A 206 -50.30 16.71 3.28
C VAL A 206 -50.39 17.99 4.11
N GLN A 207 -49.27 18.62 4.48
CA GLN A 207 -49.25 19.87 5.25
C GLN A 207 -50.08 19.78 6.54
N LEU A 208 -49.74 18.84 7.42
CA LEU A 208 -50.46 18.63 8.68
C LEU A 208 -50.32 19.83 9.62
N VAL A 209 -51.41 20.18 10.31
CA VAL A 209 -51.42 21.20 11.35
C VAL A 209 -51.86 20.58 12.67
N GLU A 210 -51.14 20.88 13.76
CA GLU A 210 -51.48 20.37 15.08
C GLU A 210 -52.81 20.95 15.57
N GLY A 211 -53.69 20.12 16.13
CA GLY A 211 -55.05 20.51 16.55
C GLY A 211 -56.10 20.53 15.42
N GLU A 212 -55.68 20.37 14.17
CA GLU A 212 -56.57 20.41 13.00
C GLU A 212 -57.59 19.25 13.00
N GLU A 213 -57.17 18.05 13.42
CA GLU A 213 -58.03 16.87 13.44
C GLU A 213 -59.20 17.06 14.41
N GLU A 214 -58.94 17.61 15.59
CA GLU A 214 -59.95 17.89 16.61
C GLU A 214 -60.95 18.96 16.16
N GLU A 215 -60.48 19.99 15.46
CA GLU A 215 -61.33 21.05 14.88
C GLU A 215 -62.21 20.50 13.76
N LEU A 216 -61.64 19.73 12.84
CA LEU A 216 -62.35 19.11 11.73
C LEU A 216 -63.38 18.07 12.20
N ASP A 217 -63.07 17.28 13.23
CA ASP A 217 -64.03 16.32 13.80
C ASP A 217 -65.22 17.04 14.48
N GLN A 218 -64.98 18.20 15.11
CA GLN A 218 -66.06 19.02 15.66
C GLN A 218 -66.92 19.64 14.55
N GLU A 219 -66.28 20.18 13.51
CA GLU A 219 -66.95 20.72 12.34
C GLU A 219 -67.79 19.64 11.64
N ARG A 220 -67.21 18.46 11.40
CA ARG A 220 -67.89 17.30 10.82
C ARG A 220 -69.11 16.88 11.61
N LYS A 221 -69.02 16.81 12.95
CA LYS A 221 -70.17 16.50 13.81
C LYS A 221 -71.29 17.54 13.66
N ARG A 222 -70.93 18.83 13.57
CA ARG A 222 -71.90 19.91 13.34
C ARG A 222 -72.57 19.76 11.97
N LEU A 223 -71.81 19.53 10.91
CA LEU A 223 -72.30 19.38 9.53
C LEU A 223 -73.22 18.15 9.38
N LEU A 224 -72.82 16.99 9.92
CA LEU A 224 -73.65 15.77 9.90
C LEU A 224 -74.96 15.93 10.67
N ASN A 225 -74.95 16.68 11.76
CA ASN A 225 -76.18 16.97 12.50
C ASN A 225 -77.08 17.95 11.74
N MET A 226 -76.53 18.90 10.99
CA MET A 226 -77.29 19.80 10.11
C MET A 226 -77.95 19.04 8.95
N GLU A 227 -77.22 18.13 8.30
CA GLU A 227 -77.77 17.25 7.25
C GLU A 227 -78.95 16.43 7.80
N LYS A 228 -78.77 15.75 8.94
CA LYS A 228 -79.85 14.99 9.59
C LYS A 228 -81.03 15.86 9.98
N LEU A 229 -80.78 17.07 10.48
CA LEU A 229 -81.82 17.99 10.89
C LEU A 229 -82.63 18.50 9.69
N MET A 230 -81.97 18.82 8.57
CA MET A 230 -82.61 19.14 7.31
C MET A 230 -83.45 17.97 6.79
N ASP A 231 -82.91 16.76 6.74
CA ASP A 231 -83.63 15.57 6.29
C ASP A 231 -84.91 15.33 7.10
N LYS A 232 -84.83 15.44 8.43
CA LYS A 232 -86.00 15.25 9.31
C LYS A 232 -86.99 16.41 9.22
N THR A 233 -86.52 17.65 9.08
CA THR A 233 -87.38 18.82 8.92
C THR A 233 -88.11 18.78 7.58
N ASN A 234 -87.42 18.41 6.49
CA ASN A 234 -88.01 18.18 5.17
C ASN A 234 -89.07 17.10 5.22
N ALA A 235 -88.75 15.93 5.78
CA ALA A 235 -89.70 14.84 5.90
C ALA A 235 -90.94 15.21 6.73
N ALA A 236 -90.77 15.98 7.81
CA ALA A 236 -91.89 16.46 8.62
C ALA A 236 -92.76 17.49 7.88
N TYR A 237 -92.14 18.44 7.17
CA TYR A 237 -92.84 19.43 6.35
C TYR A 237 -93.63 18.75 5.23
N ASP A 238 -93.01 17.83 4.49
CA ASP A 238 -93.63 17.09 3.39
C ASP A 238 -94.79 16.21 3.89
N ALA A 239 -94.70 15.64 5.09
CA ALA A 239 -95.79 14.86 5.69
C ALA A 239 -97.02 15.72 6.06
N LEU A 240 -96.80 16.96 6.51
CA LEU A 240 -97.89 17.87 6.91
C LEU A 240 -98.53 18.55 5.71
N PHE A 241 -97.71 19.16 4.85
CA PHE A 241 -98.18 19.95 3.73
C PHE A 241 -98.53 19.08 2.52
N GLY A 242 -97.74 18.03 2.27
CA GLY A 242 -97.93 17.13 1.13
C GLY A 242 -97.60 17.75 -0.22
N GLY A 243 -97.09 16.92 -1.12
CA GLY A 243 -97.01 17.23 -2.55
C GLY A 243 -98.25 16.70 -3.29
N GLN A 244 -98.06 16.07 -4.46
CA GLN A 244 -99.17 15.55 -5.29
C GLN A 244 -99.95 14.37 -4.69
N ALA A 245 -99.44 13.72 -3.64
CA ALA A 245 -100.10 12.58 -2.98
C ALA A 245 -101.04 12.98 -1.82
N GLY A 246 -101.09 14.28 -1.49
CA GLY A 246 -101.86 14.87 -0.40
C GLY A 246 -101.20 14.76 0.97
N GLY A 247 -101.26 15.85 1.75
CA GLY A 247 -100.68 15.97 3.10
C GLY A 247 -101.72 15.86 4.21
N ALA A 248 -101.27 15.85 5.46
CA ALA A 248 -102.15 15.86 6.62
C ALA A 248 -103.14 17.04 6.59
N LEU A 249 -102.72 18.22 6.11
CA LEU A 249 -103.59 19.38 5.96
C LEU A 249 -104.75 19.15 4.99
N GLU A 250 -104.50 18.54 3.83
CA GLU A 250 -105.54 18.22 2.85
C GLU A 250 -106.50 17.16 3.40
N LEU A 251 -105.99 16.15 4.11
CA LEU A 251 -106.82 15.14 4.77
C LEU A 251 -107.70 15.74 5.87
N LEU A 252 -107.16 16.67 6.66
CA LEU A 252 -107.90 17.40 7.69
C LEU A 252 -108.98 18.31 7.07
N ASP A 253 -108.67 19.02 5.99
CA ASP A 253 -109.64 19.88 5.32
C ASP A 253 -110.77 19.07 4.66
N ARG A 254 -110.43 17.95 4.04
CA ARG A 254 -111.42 17.02 3.47
C ARG A 254 -112.32 16.41 4.54
N ALA A 255 -111.74 16.03 5.69
CA ALA A 255 -112.51 15.52 6.82
C ALA A 255 -113.41 16.62 7.40
N ARG A 256 -112.90 17.85 7.56
CA ARG A 256 -113.66 19.03 8.00
C ARG A 256 -114.87 19.26 7.10
N THR A 257 -114.64 19.36 5.79
CA THR A 257 -115.69 19.62 4.79
C THR A 257 -116.77 18.55 4.82
N ALA A 258 -116.39 17.26 4.89
CA ALA A 258 -117.35 16.16 4.96
C ALA A 258 -118.18 16.17 6.26
N VAL A 259 -117.57 16.52 7.40
CA VAL A 259 -118.28 16.64 8.68
C VAL A 259 -119.15 17.89 8.71
N GLU A 260 -118.74 18.98 8.06
CA GLU A 260 -119.53 20.21 7.91
C GLU A 260 -120.78 19.97 7.07
N GLU A 261 -120.65 19.28 5.93
CA GLU A 261 -121.78 18.82 5.12
C GLU A 261 -122.71 17.90 5.93
N ALA A 262 -122.17 17.01 6.76
CA ALA A 262 -122.96 16.16 7.64
C ALA A 262 -123.68 16.93 8.76
N ALA A 263 -123.06 17.99 9.29
CA ALA A 263 -123.61 18.83 10.35
C ALA A 263 -124.85 19.62 9.90
N ALA A 264 -125.03 19.83 8.59
CA ALA A 264 -126.27 20.37 8.03
C ALA A 264 -127.48 19.44 8.27
N PHE A 265 -127.24 18.14 8.46
CA PHE A 265 -128.27 17.14 8.77
C PHE A 265 -128.39 16.86 10.28
N ASP A 266 -127.28 16.88 11.01
CA ASP A 266 -127.24 16.66 12.47
C ASP A 266 -126.38 17.73 13.18
N PRO A 267 -127.02 18.71 13.87
CA PRO A 267 -126.31 19.76 14.60
C PRO A 267 -125.38 19.26 15.71
N ALA A 268 -125.50 18.02 16.18
CA ALA A 268 -124.58 17.45 17.17
C ALA A 268 -123.12 17.39 16.64
N LEU A 269 -122.94 17.40 15.33
CA LEU A 269 -121.62 17.34 14.68
C LEU A 269 -120.91 18.71 14.59
N SER A 270 -121.59 19.83 14.88
CA SER A 270 -120.99 21.18 14.76
C SER A 270 -119.77 21.37 15.67
N ALA A 271 -119.76 20.74 16.86
CA ALA A 271 -118.59 20.78 17.74
C ALA A 271 -117.38 20.02 17.16
N LEU A 272 -117.61 18.96 16.37
CA LEU A 272 -116.55 18.22 15.69
C LEU A 272 -115.98 19.00 14.50
N VAL A 273 -116.81 19.77 13.78
CA VAL A 273 -116.33 20.70 12.74
C VAL A 273 -115.36 21.72 13.35
N GLN A 274 -115.72 22.34 14.47
CA GLN A 274 -114.85 23.30 15.17
C GLN A 274 -113.54 22.65 15.63
N ASN A 275 -113.57 21.40 16.09
CA ASN A 275 -112.36 20.68 16.48
C ASN A 275 -111.45 20.37 15.27
N LEU A 276 -112.01 19.95 14.14
CA LEU A 276 -111.26 19.66 12.91
C LEU A 276 -110.69 20.94 12.30
N GLU A 277 -111.44 22.03 12.34
CA GLU A 277 -110.98 23.35 11.93
C GLU A 277 -109.82 23.86 12.80
N ALA A 278 -109.93 23.72 14.13
CA ALA A 278 -108.84 24.05 15.04
C ALA A 278 -107.59 23.18 14.79
N ALA A 279 -107.77 21.88 14.54
CA ALA A 279 -106.67 20.96 14.23
C ALA A 279 -106.00 21.30 12.88
N TYR A 280 -106.78 21.71 11.87
CA TYR A 280 -106.27 22.17 10.59
C TYR A 280 -105.36 23.40 10.77
N TYR A 281 -105.86 24.45 11.43
CA TYR A 281 -105.07 25.68 11.63
C TYR A 281 -103.82 25.44 12.50
N GLN A 282 -103.88 24.53 13.49
CA GLN A 282 -102.70 24.15 14.27
C GLN A 282 -101.66 23.40 13.45
N ALA A 283 -102.09 22.50 12.56
CA ALA A 283 -101.18 21.80 11.65
C ALA A 283 -100.61 22.77 10.60
N GLU A 284 -101.37 23.79 10.20
CA GLU A 284 -100.95 24.80 9.21
C GLU A 284 -99.85 25.68 9.80
N ASP A 285 -100.03 26.21 11.01
CA ASP A 285 -99.00 26.96 11.75
C ASP A 285 -97.73 26.11 11.97
N ALA A 286 -97.87 24.82 12.31
CA ALA A 286 -96.72 23.93 12.44
C ALA A 286 -95.97 23.73 11.11
N ALA A 287 -96.69 23.60 9.99
CA ALA A 287 -96.09 23.48 8.67
C ALA A 287 -95.40 24.77 8.24
N GLU A 288 -95.99 25.94 8.49
CA GLU A 288 -95.37 27.24 8.20
C GLU A 288 -94.09 27.45 9.01
N ARG A 289 -94.10 27.14 10.31
CA ARG A 289 -92.90 27.20 11.14
C ARG A 289 -91.80 26.26 10.67
N LEU A 290 -92.15 25.05 10.22
CA LEU A 290 -91.19 24.12 9.64
C LEU A 290 -90.63 24.63 8.30
N ARG A 291 -91.45 25.30 7.48
CA ARG A 291 -91.03 25.93 6.23
C ARG A 291 -89.98 27.02 6.48
N ASP A 292 -90.27 27.90 7.42
CA ASP A 292 -89.41 29.03 7.76
C ASP A 292 -88.11 28.51 8.41
N TYR A 293 -88.22 27.54 9.33
CA TYR A 293 -87.06 26.85 9.91
C TYR A 293 -86.18 26.17 8.85
N ARG A 294 -86.78 25.59 7.81
CA ARG A 294 -86.02 25.01 6.68
C ARG A 294 -85.28 26.07 5.88
N GLN A 295 -85.87 27.24 5.66
CA GLN A 295 -85.22 28.32 4.90
C GLN A 295 -84.00 28.89 5.64
N ASP A 296 -84.03 28.87 6.97
CA ASP A 296 -82.94 29.36 7.81
C ASP A 296 -81.77 28.36 7.95
N LEU A 297 -81.98 27.09 7.59
CA LEU A 297 -80.91 26.09 7.57
C LEU A 297 -80.06 26.28 6.31
N GLU A 298 -78.80 26.71 6.46
CA GLU A 298 -77.82 26.76 5.38
C GLU A 298 -77.18 25.38 5.16
N TYR A 299 -77.47 24.72 4.04
CA TYR A 299 -76.82 23.46 3.64
C TYR A 299 -75.52 23.72 2.89
N GLN A 300 -74.40 23.15 3.36
CA GLN A 300 -73.10 23.22 2.69
C GLN A 300 -72.54 21.80 2.41
N PRO A 301 -73.07 21.08 1.41
CA PRO A 301 -72.69 19.70 1.12
C PRO A 301 -71.20 19.57 0.75
N ASP A 302 -70.71 20.49 -0.09
CA ASP A 302 -69.32 20.51 -0.55
C ASP A 302 -68.33 20.66 0.61
N ARG A 303 -68.75 21.31 1.71
CA ARG A 303 -67.91 21.50 2.89
C ARG A 303 -67.75 20.20 3.69
N LEU A 304 -68.79 19.38 3.81
CA LEU A 304 -68.71 18.09 4.49
C LEU A 304 -67.76 17.14 3.76
N GLU A 305 -67.88 17.06 2.42
CA GLU A 305 -66.98 16.25 1.58
C GLU A 305 -65.52 16.71 1.72
N THR A 306 -65.28 18.02 1.69
CA THR A 306 -63.93 18.59 1.90
C THR A 306 -63.34 18.22 3.27
N VAL A 307 -64.16 18.27 4.33
CA VAL A 307 -63.74 17.91 5.69
C VAL A 307 -63.46 16.41 5.80
N ASP A 308 -64.29 15.56 5.20
CA ASP A 308 -64.10 14.12 5.17
C ASP A 308 -62.82 13.71 4.42
N ASP A 309 -62.57 14.29 3.24
CA ASP A 309 -61.35 14.06 2.45
C ASP A 309 -60.09 14.46 3.23
N ARG A 310 -60.16 15.60 3.93
CA ARG A 310 -59.04 16.08 4.77
C ARG A 310 -58.77 15.15 5.95
N LEU A 311 -59.81 14.73 6.67
CA LEU A 311 -59.69 13.76 7.77
C LEU A 311 -59.16 12.41 7.29
N ASP A 312 -59.54 11.96 6.11
CA ASP A 312 -59.04 10.71 5.54
C ASP A 312 -57.56 10.81 5.12
N ALA A 313 -57.11 11.96 4.61
CA ALA A 313 -55.70 12.21 4.37
C ALA A 313 -54.87 12.14 5.67
N ILE A 314 -55.36 12.77 6.76
CA ILE A 314 -54.74 12.71 8.09
C ILE A 314 -54.69 11.26 8.61
N ARG A 315 -55.80 10.51 8.52
CA ARG A 315 -55.87 9.10 8.96
C ARG A 315 -54.92 8.19 8.20
N ARG A 316 -54.72 8.41 6.89
CA ARG A 316 -53.76 7.64 6.08
C ARG A 316 -52.34 7.81 6.60
N LEU A 317 -51.93 9.03 6.92
CA LEU A 317 -50.61 9.28 7.52
C LEU A 317 -50.51 8.70 8.93
N LYS A 318 -51.57 8.81 9.75
CA LYS A 318 -51.58 8.21 11.10
C LYS A 318 -51.34 6.70 11.09
N ARG A 319 -51.95 5.98 10.13
CA ARG A 319 -51.72 4.53 9.98
C ARG A 319 -50.28 4.17 9.60
N LYS A 320 -49.57 5.07 8.89
CA LYS A 320 -48.23 4.81 8.38
C LYS A 320 -47.11 5.27 9.30
N TYR A 321 -47.28 6.40 9.99
CA TYR A 321 -46.19 7.14 10.62
C TYR A 321 -46.38 7.50 12.10
N GLY A 322 -47.58 7.36 12.67
CA GLY A 322 -47.79 7.66 14.10
C GLY A 322 -49.26 7.79 14.53
N GLY A 323 -49.56 7.52 15.79
CA GLY A 323 -50.92 7.56 16.34
C GLY A 323 -51.53 8.97 16.48
N SER A 324 -50.73 10.03 16.31
CA SER A 324 -51.15 11.44 16.37
C SER A 324 -50.41 12.32 15.36
N ILE A 325 -50.95 13.51 15.05
CA ILE A 325 -50.26 14.49 14.18
C ILE A 325 -48.89 14.87 14.76
N GLY A 326 -48.80 15.10 16.08
CA GLY A 326 -47.55 15.41 16.75
C GLY A 326 -46.48 14.33 16.59
N GLU A 327 -46.85 13.05 16.70
CA GLU A 327 -45.94 11.93 16.45
C GLU A 327 -45.44 11.89 15.00
N ILE A 328 -46.32 12.16 14.02
CA ILE A 328 -45.94 12.18 12.60
C ILE A 328 -44.97 13.33 12.31
N LEU A 329 -45.19 14.52 12.86
CA LEU A 329 -44.30 15.67 12.68
C LEU A 329 -42.94 15.45 13.36
N ALA A 330 -42.92 14.87 14.55
CA ALA A 330 -41.68 14.49 15.23
C ALA A 330 -40.90 13.44 14.41
N TYR A 331 -41.59 12.41 13.90
CA TYR A 331 -41.00 11.42 13.00
C TYR A 331 -40.43 12.08 11.73
N ARG A 332 -41.17 13.02 11.13
CA ARG A 332 -40.72 13.80 9.95
C ARG A 332 -39.44 14.57 10.25
N GLU A 333 -39.33 15.21 11.41
CA GLU A 333 -38.09 15.90 11.80
C GLU A 333 -36.91 14.94 11.98
N GLU A 334 -37.14 13.78 12.60
CA GLU A 334 -36.12 12.74 12.78
C GLU A 334 -35.58 12.25 11.44
N ILE A 335 -36.46 11.83 10.53
CA ILE A 335 -36.04 11.32 9.22
C ILE A 335 -35.44 12.40 8.32
N ALA A 336 -35.85 13.67 8.48
CA ALA A 336 -35.27 14.79 7.73
C ALA A 336 -33.82 15.05 8.16
N ARG A 337 -33.51 14.97 9.46
CA ARG A 337 -32.12 15.06 9.96
C ARG A 337 -31.28 13.89 9.48
N GLU A 338 -31.82 12.67 9.53
CA GLU A 338 -31.13 11.48 9.00
C GLU A 338 -30.84 11.63 7.49
N LEU A 339 -31.81 12.15 6.72
CA LEU A 339 -31.63 12.40 5.29
C LEU A 339 -30.53 13.43 5.01
N GLU A 340 -30.50 14.55 5.75
CA GLU A 340 -29.46 15.59 5.63
C GLU A 340 -28.06 15.04 5.95
N GLU A 341 -27.92 14.22 7.00
CA GLU A 341 -26.65 13.55 7.32
C GLU A 341 -26.18 12.60 6.20
N LEU A 342 -27.11 11.89 5.56
CA LEU A 342 -26.82 11.01 4.43
C LEU A 342 -26.40 11.80 3.17
N GLU A 343 -27.08 12.91 2.87
CA GLU A 343 -26.77 13.79 1.74
C GLU A 343 -25.38 14.43 1.88
N HIS A 344 -25.05 14.97 3.05
CA HIS A 344 -23.71 15.52 3.33
C HIS A 344 -22.59 14.49 3.13
N ARG A 345 -22.87 13.22 3.43
CA ARG A 345 -21.91 12.14 3.20
C ARG A 345 -21.73 11.83 1.72
N ASP A 346 -22.79 11.88 0.91
CA ASP A 346 -22.70 11.72 -0.55
C ASP A 346 -21.90 12.85 -1.20
N GLU A 347 -22.14 14.09 -0.78
CA GLU A 347 -21.35 15.26 -1.19
C GLU A 347 -19.87 15.02 -0.89
N ARG A 348 -19.55 14.55 0.33
CA ARG A 348 -18.18 14.24 0.72
C ARG A 348 -17.55 13.13 -0.12
N ILE A 349 -18.30 12.10 -0.49
CA ILE A 349 -17.81 11.02 -1.36
C ILE A 349 -17.51 11.56 -2.77
N ALA A 350 -18.39 12.41 -3.32
CA ALA A 350 -18.17 13.04 -4.61
C ALA A 350 -16.93 13.96 -4.61
N GLU A 351 -16.73 14.73 -3.55
CA GLU A 351 -15.51 15.52 -3.35
C GLU A 351 -14.24 14.65 -3.35
N LEU A 352 -14.26 13.54 -2.59
CA LEU A 352 -13.14 12.60 -2.51
C LEU A 352 -12.90 11.87 -3.84
N GLN A 353 -13.94 11.56 -4.61
CA GLN A 353 -13.80 11.01 -5.96
C GLN A 353 -13.08 12.00 -6.88
N ALA A 354 -13.51 13.26 -6.92
CA ALA A 354 -12.87 14.30 -7.70
C ALA A 354 -11.43 14.57 -7.24
N GLU A 355 -11.17 14.51 -5.93
CA GLU A 355 -9.79 14.58 -5.41
C GLU A 355 -8.96 13.38 -5.86
N ALA A 356 -9.46 12.15 -5.74
CA ALA A 356 -8.77 10.94 -6.15
C ALA A 356 -8.37 10.99 -7.64
N GLU A 357 -9.25 11.50 -8.51
CA GLU A 357 -8.94 11.68 -9.94
C GLU A 357 -7.79 12.68 -10.16
N ARG A 358 -7.80 13.82 -9.48
CA ARG A 358 -6.72 14.81 -9.55
C ARG A 358 -5.40 14.23 -9.03
N ARG A 359 -5.43 13.51 -7.91
CA ARG A 359 -4.25 12.84 -7.33
C ARG A 359 -3.73 11.73 -8.24
N ARG A 360 -4.63 10.97 -8.89
CA ARG A 360 -4.26 9.93 -9.85
C ARG A 360 -3.54 10.50 -11.06
N LYS A 361 -4.03 11.63 -11.60
CA LYS A 361 -3.32 12.33 -12.68
C LYS A 361 -1.94 12.80 -12.25
N THR A 362 -1.83 13.36 -11.04
CA THR A 362 -0.53 13.76 -10.47
C THR A 362 0.44 12.58 -10.34
N TYR A 363 -0.06 11.43 -9.87
CA TYR A 363 0.71 10.19 -9.82
C TYR A 363 1.14 9.72 -11.22
N GLN A 364 0.24 9.73 -12.21
CA GLN A 364 0.55 9.33 -13.59
C GLN A 364 1.63 10.22 -14.21
N ASP A 365 1.56 11.54 -14.01
CA ASP A 365 2.57 12.47 -14.52
C ASP A 365 3.94 12.25 -13.87
N ALA A 366 3.97 11.98 -12.56
CA ALA A 366 5.19 11.65 -11.84
C ALA A 366 5.77 10.29 -12.29
N ALA A 367 4.90 9.29 -12.43
CA ALA A 367 5.28 7.95 -12.88
C ALA A 367 5.84 7.98 -14.29
N ALA A 368 5.20 8.71 -15.22
CA ALA A 368 5.69 8.85 -16.60
C ALA A 368 7.10 9.46 -16.67
N LYS A 369 7.40 10.45 -15.82
CA LYS A 369 8.75 11.02 -15.71
C LYS A 369 9.76 9.99 -15.23
N LEU A 370 9.43 9.22 -14.19
CA LEU A 370 10.28 8.14 -13.69
C LEU A 370 10.50 7.05 -14.75
N SER A 371 9.44 6.65 -15.46
CA SER A 371 9.49 5.67 -16.55
C SER A 371 10.40 6.12 -17.70
N ALA A 372 10.35 7.40 -18.08
CA ALA A 372 11.25 7.95 -19.10
C ALA A 372 12.73 7.89 -18.66
N LEU A 373 13.01 8.21 -17.39
CA LEU A 373 14.36 8.08 -16.82
C LEU A 373 14.82 6.61 -16.78
N ARG A 374 13.95 5.69 -16.37
CA ARG A 374 14.23 4.25 -16.35
C ARG A 374 14.53 3.72 -17.75
N LYS A 375 13.75 4.09 -18.77
CA LYS A 375 14.00 3.70 -20.18
C LYS A 375 15.35 4.21 -20.68
N LYS A 376 15.68 5.47 -20.39
CA LYS A 376 16.99 6.04 -20.73
C LYS A 376 18.13 5.31 -20.03
N MET A 377 17.97 5.00 -18.74
CA MET A 377 18.98 4.32 -17.95
C MET A 377 19.13 2.85 -18.35
N ALA A 378 18.03 2.18 -18.69
CA ALA A 378 18.02 0.82 -19.22
C ALA A 378 18.90 0.73 -20.48
N ALA A 379 18.68 1.58 -21.48
CA ALA A 379 19.48 1.60 -22.70
C ALA A 379 20.97 1.89 -22.43
N LYS A 380 21.26 2.79 -21.48
CA LYS A 380 22.64 3.10 -21.07
C LYS A 380 23.30 1.90 -20.38
N LEU A 381 22.57 1.22 -19.48
CA LEU A 381 23.02 0.02 -18.77
C LEU A 381 23.29 -1.12 -19.75
N GLU A 382 22.37 -1.40 -20.67
CA GLU A 382 22.53 -2.43 -21.71
C GLU A 382 23.78 -2.19 -22.56
N THR A 383 23.99 -0.94 -23.00
CA THR A 383 25.16 -0.56 -23.82
C THR A 383 26.46 -0.69 -23.03
N SER A 384 26.47 -0.24 -21.77
CA SER A 384 27.66 -0.31 -20.92
C SER A 384 27.99 -1.75 -20.55
N MET A 385 26.97 -2.52 -20.17
CA MET A 385 27.10 -3.95 -19.87
C MET A 385 27.61 -4.74 -21.07
N ALA A 386 27.14 -4.46 -22.29
CA ALA A 386 27.63 -5.14 -23.47
C ALA A 386 29.15 -4.92 -23.70
N LYS A 387 29.66 -3.71 -23.42
CA LYS A 387 31.10 -3.42 -23.48
C LYS A 387 31.88 -4.20 -22.42
N GLU A 388 31.37 -4.22 -21.19
CA GLU A 388 32.02 -4.93 -20.09
C GLU A 388 32.04 -6.44 -20.30
N LEU A 389 30.92 -7.02 -20.73
CA LEU A 389 30.84 -8.44 -21.05
C LEU A 389 31.77 -8.82 -22.20
N ALA A 390 31.85 -7.99 -23.25
CA ALA A 390 32.78 -8.23 -24.35
C ALA A 390 34.25 -8.22 -23.87
N PHE A 391 34.62 -7.27 -23.02
CA PHE A 391 35.95 -7.24 -22.42
C PHE A 391 36.26 -8.52 -21.63
N LEU A 392 35.29 -9.04 -20.87
CA LEU A 392 35.40 -10.30 -20.11
C LEU A 392 35.30 -11.58 -20.97
N GLY A 393 35.45 -11.45 -22.30
CA GLY A 393 35.44 -12.56 -23.26
C GLY A 393 34.03 -13.09 -23.58
N MET A 394 32.98 -12.34 -23.28
CA MET A 394 31.58 -12.66 -23.56
C MET A 394 31.01 -11.78 -24.69
N ASN A 395 31.74 -11.68 -25.81
CA ASN A 395 31.45 -10.79 -26.96
C ASN A 395 30.05 -10.91 -27.56
N ARG A 396 29.38 -12.03 -27.31
CA ARG A 396 28.07 -12.37 -27.87
C ARG A 396 26.94 -12.28 -26.85
N ALA A 397 27.27 -12.08 -25.58
CA ALA A 397 26.30 -11.98 -24.50
C ALA A 397 25.61 -10.62 -24.53
N LYS A 398 24.33 -10.59 -24.18
CA LYS A 398 23.53 -9.36 -24.11
C LYS A 398 22.73 -9.32 -22.83
N LEU A 399 22.70 -8.16 -22.20
CA LEU A 399 21.74 -7.81 -21.17
C LEU A 399 20.57 -7.06 -21.84
N ALA A 400 19.34 -7.35 -21.42
CA ALA A 400 18.15 -6.59 -21.77
C ALA A 400 17.39 -6.25 -20.48
N VAL A 401 16.94 -5.01 -20.34
CA VAL A 401 16.16 -4.54 -19.19
C VAL A 401 14.70 -4.47 -19.60
N ARG A 402 13.87 -5.37 -19.05
CA ARG A 402 12.43 -5.38 -19.29
C ARG A 402 11.73 -4.46 -18.29
N LEU A 403 10.85 -3.61 -18.79
CA LEU A 403 10.00 -2.70 -18.03
C LEU A 403 8.55 -3.05 -18.36
N ASP A 404 7.91 -3.86 -17.51
CA ASP A 404 6.52 -4.29 -17.70
C ASP A 404 5.59 -3.33 -16.95
N GLU A 405 4.57 -2.81 -17.62
CA GLU A 405 3.60 -1.90 -17.00
C GLU A 405 2.75 -2.62 -15.95
N ARG A 406 2.51 -1.96 -14.82
CA ARG A 406 1.66 -2.46 -13.74
C ARG A 406 0.24 -1.92 -13.91
N PRO A 407 -0.78 -2.75 -13.65
CA PRO A 407 -2.17 -2.30 -13.73
C PRO A 407 -2.54 -1.33 -12.61
N GLU A 408 -1.92 -1.48 -11.44
CA GLU A 408 -2.24 -0.69 -10.24
C GLU A 408 -1.13 0.30 -9.87
N PRO A 409 -1.49 1.50 -9.37
CA PRO A 409 -0.53 2.43 -8.79
C PRO A 409 0.30 1.82 -7.67
N SER A 410 1.55 2.26 -7.56
CA SER A 410 2.46 1.77 -6.53
C SER A 410 3.48 2.83 -6.18
N ALA A 411 3.90 2.85 -4.90
CA ALA A 411 4.97 3.71 -4.43
C ALA A 411 6.28 3.55 -5.24
N ALA A 412 6.54 2.35 -5.77
CA ALA A 412 7.72 2.06 -6.58
C ALA A 412 7.62 2.49 -8.06
N GLY A 413 6.51 3.11 -8.47
CA GLY A 413 6.23 3.49 -9.86
C GLY A 413 5.33 2.50 -10.61
N ALA A 414 5.14 2.80 -11.90
CA ALA A 414 4.18 2.15 -12.78
C ALA A 414 4.73 0.91 -13.51
N GLU A 415 5.96 0.48 -13.25
CA GLU A 415 6.60 -0.62 -13.96
C GLU A 415 7.24 -1.62 -13.00
N GLU A 416 7.22 -2.89 -13.36
CA GLU A 416 8.13 -3.91 -12.85
C GLU A 416 9.40 -3.96 -13.70
N VAL A 417 10.55 -4.00 -13.05
CA VAL A 417 11.87 -4.01 -13.69
C VAL A 417 12.46 -5.41 -13.54
N GLU A 418 12.84 -6.03 -14.66
CA GLU A 418 13.53 -7.32 -14.66
C GLU A 418 14.73 -7.29 -15.62
N PHE A 419 15.88 -7.77 -15.17
CA PHE A 419 17.07 -7.97 -15.99
C PHE A 419 17.04 -9.35 -16.63
N LEU A 420 17.06 -9.35 -17.96
CA LEU A 420 17.14 -10.53 -18.80
C LEU A 420 18.50 -10.61 -19.45
N PHE A 421 18.95 -11.83 -19.71
CA PHE A 421 20.26 -12.05 -20.30
C PHE A 421 20.22 -13.18 -21.33
N THR A 422 21.00 -12.97 -22.38
CA THR A 422 21.18 -13.87 -23.51
C THR A 422 22.65 -14.23 -23.58
N PRO A 423 23.07 -15.44 -23.20
CA PRO A 423 24.49 -15.83 -23.23
C PRO A 423 25.02 -15.96 -24.67
N ASN A 424 24.20 -16.54 -25.55
CA ASN A 424 24.57 -16.85 -26.93
C ASN A 424 23.59 -16.26 -27.93
N PRO A 425 24.05 -15.83 -29.13
CA PRO A 425 23.16 -15.31 -30.16
C PRO A 425 22.20 -16.38 -30.64
N GLY A 426 20.96 -15.98 -30.93
CA GLY A 426 19.91 -16.90 -31.40
C GLY A 426 19.07 -17.53 -30.29
N GLU A 427 19.45 -17.36 -29.02
CA GLU A 427 18.59 -17.72 -27.88
C GLU A 427 17.71 -16.55 -27.41
N PRO A 428 16.48 -16.81 -26.96
CA PRO A 428 15.65 -15.78 -26.35
C PRO A 428 16.26 -15.30 -25.02
N PRO A 429 16.09 -14.02 -24.65
CA PRO A 429 16.53 -13.50 -23.37
C PRO A 429 15.79 -14.20 -22.22
N LYS A 430 16.52 -14.64 -21.21
CA LYS A 430 15.99 -15.35 -20.03
C LYS A 430 16.30 -14.56 -18.76
N PRO A 431 15.48 -14.68 -17.69
CA PRO A 431 15.81 -14.12 -16.39
C PRO A 431 17.18 -14.59 -15.91
N LEU A 432 17.93 -13.71 -15.25
CA LEU A 432 19.27 -14.04 -14.72
C LEU A 432 19.27 -15.31 -13.85
N ALA A 433 18.20 -15.50 -13.06
CA ALA A 433 18.02 -16.66 -12.19
C ALA A 433 18.02 -18.03 -12.93
N LYS A 434 17.75 -18.04 -14.24
CA LYS A 434 17.65 -19.27 -15.05
C LYS A 434 18.92 -19.58 -15.83
N ILE A 435 20.01 -18.86 -15.59
CA ILE A 435 21.29 -19.06 -16.29
C ILE A 435 22.13 -20.05 -15.49
N ALA A 436 22.61 -21.09 -16.16
CA ALA A 436 23.05 -22.33 -15.51
C ALA A 436 24.58 -22.49 -15.36
N SER A 437 25.40 -21.47 -15.64
CA SER A 437 26.88 -21.60 -15.58
C SER A 437 27.48 -20.70 -14.49
N GLY A 438 28.15 -21.32 -13.50
CA GLY A 438 28.78 -20.60 -12.38
C GLY A 438 29.87 -19.62 -12.83
N GLY A 439 30.69 -19.98 -13.81
CA GLY A 439 31.75 -19.12 -14.35
C GLY A 439 31.26 -17.98 -15.26
N GLU A 440 30.04 -18.10 -15.82
CA GLU A 440 29.39 -16.98 -16.52
C GLU A 440 28.77 -16.02 -15.51
N THR A 441 28.15 -16.56 -14.46
CA THR A 441 27.51 -15.78 -13.40
C THR A 441 28.52 -14.87 -12.67
N GLY A 442 29.70 -15.38 -12.35
CA GLY A 442 30.77 -14.58 -11.73
C GLY A 442 31.24 -13.41 -12.61
N ARG A 443 31.38 -13.63 -13.92
CA ARG A 443 31.76 -12.57 -14.88
C ARG A 443 30.66 -11.54 -15.08
N ILE A 444 29.40 -11.97 -15.15
CA ILE A 444 28.25 -11.06 -15.21
C ILE A 444 28.20 -10.18 -13.96
N LEU A 445 28.39 -10.77 -12.78
CA LEU A 445 28.40 -10.03 -11.52
C LEU A 445 29.56 -9.03 -11.46
N LEU A 446 30.76 -9.42 -11.89
CA LEU A 446 31.91 -8.51 -11.99
C LEU A 446 31.63 -7.33 -12.94
N ALA A 447 31.00 -7.59 -14.09
CA ALA A 447 30.59 -6.53 -15.02
C ALA A 447 29.59 -5.56 -14.38
N PHE A 448 28.57 -6.08 -13.68
CA PHE A 448 27.63 -5.23 -12.91
C PHE A 448 28.36 -4.40 -11.87
N LYS A 449 29.27 -5.02 -11.10
CA LYS A 449 29.95 -4.38 -9.99
C LYS A 449 30.96 -3.36 -10.46
N THR A 450 31.57 -3.54 -11.62
CA THR A 450 32.39 -2.49 -12.25
C THR A 450 31.53 -1.26 -12.55
N LEU A 451 30.34 -1.45 -13.11
CA LEU A 451 29.44 -0.33 -13.43
C LEU A 451 28.84 0.32 -12.16
N LEU A 452 28.65 -0.46 -11.11
CA LEU A 452 27.99 -0.05 -9.87
C LEU A 452 28.94 0.43 -8.78
N ALA A 453 30.22 0.06 -8.80
CA ALA A 453 31.19 0.36 -7.74
C ALA A 453 31.28 1.86 -7.44
N ARG A 454 31.17 2.70 -8.48
CA ARG A 454 31.19 4.16 -8.35
C ARG A 454 29.87 4.78 -7.88
N VAL A 455 28.78 4.01 -7.84
CA VAL A 455 27.42 4.48 -7.53
C VAL A 455 26.92 3.94 -6.18
N GLU A 456 27.30 2.71 -5.82
CA GLU A 456 26.85 2.08 -4.56
C GLU A 456 27.50 2.69 -3.31
N GLY A 457 28.65 3.35 -3.43
CA GLY A 457 29.34 4.01 -2.32
C GLY A 457 29.86 3.05 -1.24
N ILE A 458 29.90 1.74 -1.53
CA ILE A 458 30.46 0.72 -0.63
C ILE A 458 31.99 0.75 -0.78
N PRO A 459 32.75 0.92 0.30
CA PRO A 459 34.18 1.21 0.19
C PRO A 459 35.06 -0.03 -0.06
N SER A 460 34.54 -1.24 0.16
CA SER A 460 35.30 -2.48 0.00
C SER A 460 34.46 -3.59 -0.66
N LEU A 461 35.04 -4.30 -1.63
CA LEU A 461 34.46 -5.45 -2.30
C LEU A 461 35.32 -6.70 -2.03
N ILE A 462 34.68 -7.83 -1.74
CA ILE A 462 35.35 -9.11 -1.53
C ILE A 462 34.92 -10.11 -2.59
N PHE A 463 35.87 -10.73 -3.30
CA PHE A 463 35.60 -11.77 -4.29
C PHE A 463 36.17 -13.11 -3.85
N ASP A 464 35.30 -14.13 -3.75
CA ASP A 464 35.70 -15.51 -3.52
C ASP A 464 35.61 -16.33 -4.82
N GLU A 465 36.70 -17.04 -5.16
CA GLU A 465 36.78 -17.96 -6.30
C GLU A 465 36.33 -17.38 -7.67
N ILE A 466 36.62 -16.10 -7.94
CA ILE A 466 36.27 -15.45 -9.22
C ILE A 466 36.97 -16.11 -10.44
N ASP A 467 38.04 -16.84 -10.20
CA ASP A 467 38.81 -17.61 -11.17
C ASP A 467 38.22 -19.01 -11.46
N ALA A 468 37.16 -19.42 -10.75
CA ALA A 468 36.56 -20.74 -10.91
C ALA A 468 35.99 -20.96 -12.32
N GLY A 469 36.54 -21.96 -13.03
CA GLY A 469 36.08 -22.35 -14.37
C GLY A 469 36.48 -21.37 -15.49
N ILE A 470 37.44 -20.47 -15.22
CA ILE A 470 37.94 -19.48 -16.19
C ILE A 470 39.44 -19.74 -16.44
N GLY A 471 39.87 -19.63 -17.69
CA GLY A 471 41.29 -19.81 -18.06
C GLY A 471 41.72 -18.95 -19.23
N GLY A 472 43.03 -18.84 -19.43
CA GLY A 472 43.64 -18.14 -20.56
C GLY A 472 43.31 -16.65 -20.60
N GLN A 473 42.97 -16.14 -21.78
CA GLN A 473 42.72 -14.70 -22.00
C GLN A 473 41.55 -14.15 -21.17
N ALA A 474 40.52 -14.96 -20.89
CA ALA A 474 39.38 -14.52 -20.08
C ALA A 474 39.79 -14.22 -18.64
N LEU A 475 40.72 -15.00 -18.08
CA LEU A 475 41.24 -14.80 -16.72
C LEU A 475 42.10 -13.54 -16.63
N GLN A 476 42.85 -13.23 -17.69
CA GLN A 476 43.62 -12.00 -17.78
C GLN A 476 42.73 -10.76 -17.90
N ALA A 477 41.64 -10.84 -18.65
CA ALA A 477 40.64 -9.76 -18.71
C ALA A 477 39.95 -9.54 -17.35
N VAL A 478 39.61 -10.62 -16.63
CA VAL A 478 39.09 -10.52 -15.25
C VAL A 478 40.09 -9.80 -14.34
N ALA A 479 41.38 -10.16 -14.42
CA ALA A 479 42.42 -9.54 -13.60
C ALA A 479 42.57 -8.04 -13.87
N GLN A 480 42.61 -7.64 -15.15
CA GLN A 480 42.65 -6.22 -15.54
C GLN A 480 41.41 -5.47 -15.04
N LYS A 481 40.23 -6.07 -15.15
CA LYS A 481 39.00 -5.44 -14.70
C LYS A 481 38.92 -5.28 -13.19
N MET A 482 39.41 -6.26 -12.44
CA MET A 482 39.48 -6.15 -10.98
C MET A 482 40.46 -5.06 -10.55
N ALA A 483 41.59 -4.91 -11.25
CA ALA A 483 42.52 -3.80 -11.01
C ALA A 483 41.86 -2.44 -11.28
N GLU A 484 41.10 -2.31 -12.38
CA GLU A 484 40.33 -1.08 -12.68
C GLU A 484 39.28 -0.77 -11.58
N VAL A 485 38.60 -1.79 -11.05
CA VAL A 485 37.67 -1.61 -9.92
C VAL A 485 38.42 -1.20 -8.66
N ALA A 486 39.63 -1.74 -8.45
CA ALA A 486 40.47 -1.44 -7.30
C ALA A 486 40.95 0.03 -7.25
N GLU A 487 40.94 0.75 -8.37
CA GLU A 487 41.20 2.20 -8.41
C GLU A 487 40.11 3.01 -7.68
N ALA A 488 38.88 2.52 -7.64
CA ALA A 488 37.74 3.23 -7.07
C ALA A 488 37.37 2.75 -5.66
N VAL A 489 37.53 1.45 -5.38
CA VAL A 489 37.15 0.83 -4.11
C VAL A 489 38.21 -0.20 -3.70
N GLN A 490 38.31 -0.51 -2.41
CA GLN A 490 39.21 -1.57 -1.98
C GLN A 490 38.71 -2.92 -2.48
N VAL A 491 39.57 -3.72 -3.12
CA VAL A 491 39.24 -5.08 -3.56
C VAL A 491 40.02 -6.08 -2.70
N ILE A 492 39.34 -7.07 -2.16
CA ILE A 492 39.96 -8.20 -1.45
C ILE A 492 39.57 -9.47 -2.19
N CYS A 493 40.52 -10.28 -2.63
CA CYS A 493 40.18 -11.50 -3.36
C CYS A 493 41.05 -12.70 -2.99
N VAL A 494 40.40 -13.85 -2.89
CA VAL A 494 41.05 -15.14 -2.74
C VAL A 494 41.16 -15.79 -4.11
N THR A 495 42.37 -16.21 -4.47
CA THR A 495 42.63 -16.79 -5.79
C THR A 495 43.67 -17.91 -5.75
N HIS A 496 43.60 -18.77 -6.77
CA HIS A 496 44.64 -19.74 -7.11
C HIS A 496 45.27 -19.45 -8.49
N ALA A 497 44.75 -18.45 -9.21
CA ALA A 497 45.26 -18.00 -10.50
C ALA A 497 46.49 -17.08 -10.37
N PRO A 498 47.67 -17.47 -10.88
CA PRO A 498 48.83 -16.60 -10.90
C PRO A 498 48.61 -15.34 -11.75
N GLN A 499 47.83 -15.44 -12.83
CA GLN A 499 47.50 -14.31 -13.70
C GLN A 499 46.74 -13.21 -12.95
N LEU A 500 45.90 -13.59 -11.98
CA LEU A 500 45.18 -12.65 -11.14
C LEU A 500 46.08 -12.09 -10.03
N ALA A 501 46.83 -12.98 -9.35
CA ALA A 501 47.81 -12.63 -8.32
C ALA A 501 48.87 -11.60 -8.78
N ALA A 502 49.21 -11.59 -10.06
CA ALA A 502 50.15 -10.64 -10.63
C ALA A 502 49.69 -9.17 -10.55
N TYR A 503 48.38 -8.91 -10.56
CA TYR A 503 47.79 -7.56 -10.51
C TYR A 503 47.57 -7.03 -9.09
N ALA A 504 47.93 -7.78 -8.04
CA ALA A 504 47.73 -7.31 -6.67
C ALA A 504 48.55 -6.03 -6.39
N ASP A 505 47.98 -5.08 -5.66
CA ASP A 505 48.77 -4.03 -5.00
C ASP A 505 49.45 -4.63 -3.76
N ASN A 506 48.67 -5.38 -2.98
CA ASN A 506 49.13 -6.09 -1.80
C ASN A 506 48.84 -7.60 -1.93
N HIS A 507 49.82 -8.44 -1.59
CA HIS A 507 49.75 -9.90 -1.82
C HIS A 507 50.12 -10.66 -0.55
N PHE A 508 49.17 -11.43 -0.05
CA PHE A 508 49.32 -12.30 1.11
C PHE A 508 49.41 -13.77 0.69
N ARG A 509 50.31 -14.51 1.35
CA ARG A 509 50.39 -15.96 1.25
C ARG A 509 49.84 -16.61 2.51
N ILE A 510 48.89 -17.51 2.32
CA ILE A 510 48.31 -18.35 3.35
C ILE A 510 49.00 -19.72 3.32
N MET A 511 49.59 -20.11 4.45
CA MET A 511 50.34 -21.35 4.60
C MET A 511 49.84 -22.16 5.79
N LYS A 512 49.87 -23.48 5.68
CA LYS A 512 49.70 -24.38 6.81
C LYS A 512 51.06 -24.69 7.41
N THR A 513 51.16 -24.57 8.72
CA THR A 513 52.33 -25.05 9.47
C THR A 513 51.85 -26.00 10.54
N VAL A 514 52.57 -27.10 10.75
CA VAL A 514 52.31 -28.01 11.87
C VAL A 514 53.21 -27.60 13.02
N ARG A 515 52.61 -27.19 14.15
CA ARG A 515 53.33 -26.89 15.39
C ARG A 515 52.94 -27.94 16.43
N GLY A 516 53.87 -28.84 16.75
CA GLY A 516 53.58 -30.02 17.58
C GLY A 516 52.63 -30.98 16.87
N GLN A 517 51.47 -31.28 17.47
CA GLN A 517 50.43 -32.13 16.86
C GLN A 517 49.25 -31.34 16.26
N ARG A 518 49.37 -30.01 16.14
CA ARG A 518 48.29 -29.14 15.63
C ARG A 518 48.68 -28.43 14.34
N THR A 519 47.75 -28.40 13.40
CA THR A 519 47.85 -27.58 12.19
C THR A 519 47.40 -26.15 12.51
N ILE A 520 48.23 -25.17 12.17
CA ILE A 520 47.95 -23.74 12.26
C ILE A 520 48.01 -23.12 10.87
N THR A 521 47.10 -22.20 10.60
CA THR A 521 47.15 -21.35 9.40
C THR A 521 47.92 -20.08 9.73
N ARG A 522 48.94 -19.75 8.91
CA ARG A 522 49.72 -18.51 8.99
C ARG A 522 49.52 -17.70 7.73
N ILE A 523 49.45 -16.38 7.88
CA ILE A 523 49.27 -15.42 6.78
C ILE A 523 50.47 -14.47 6.80
N GLU A 524 51.13 -14.29 5.67
CA GLU A 524 52.29 -13.41 5.52
C GLU A 524 52.12 -12.50 4.32
N ALA A 525 52.38 -11.20 4.48
CA ALA A 525 52.46 -10.25 3.37
C ALA A 525 53.78 -10.47 2.61
N LEU A 526 53.72 -10.44 1.28
CA LEU A 526 54.85 -10.72 0.41
C LEU A 526 55.44 -9.44 -0.17
N ASN A 527 56.77 -9.30 -0.10
CA ASN A 527 57.48 -8.27 -0.86
C ASN A 527 57.59 -8.64 -2.35
N GLU A 528 58.07 -7.73 -3.21
CA GLU A 528 58.12 -7.95 -4.67
C GLU A 528 58.87 -9.23 -5.08
N GLU A 529 59.98 -9.57 -4.43
CA GLU A 529 60.71 -10.80 -4.76
C GLU A 529 59.95 -12.05 -4.32
N GLU A 530 59.35 -12.01 -3.14
CA GLU A 530 58.53 -13.09 -2.60
C GLU A 530 57.26 -13.30 -3.43
N ARG A 531 56.67 -12.22 -3.96
CA ARG A 531 55.55 -12.27 -4.89
C ARG A 531 55.93 -13.02 -6.17
N VAL A 532 57.07 -12.71 -6.78
CA VAL A 532 57.56 -13.44 -7.97
C VAL A 532 57.79 -14.92 -7.66
N LYS A 533 58.35 -15.24 -6.48
CA LYS A 533 58.52 -16.64 -6.04
C LYS A 533 57.17 -17.36 -5.85
N GLU A 534 56.19 -16.69 -5.25
CA GLU A 534 54.84 -17.24 -5.07
C GLU A 534 54.14 -17.45 -6.41
N LEU A 535 54.24 -16.50 -7.35
CA LEU A 535 53.72 -16.66 -8.71
C LEU A 535 54.38 -17.83 -9.44
N ALA A 536 55.71 -17.99 -9.31
CA ALA A 536 56.41 -19.13 -9.87
C ALA A 536 55.94 -20.47 -9.26
N ARG A 537 55.70 -20.49 -7.94
CA ARG A 537 55.13 -21.66 -7.24
C ARG A 537 53.70 -21.95 -7.71
N MET A 538 52.87 -20.93 -7.92
CA MET A 538 51.51 -21.10 -8.44
C MET A 538 51.51 -21.64 -9.88
N LEU A 539 52.48 -21.26 -10.70
CA LEU A 539 52.63 -21.74 -12.08
C LEU A 539 53.22 -23.15 -12.19
N GLY A 540 54.24 -23.47 -11.40
CA GLY A 540 55.04 -24.70 -11.54
C GLY A 540 55.00 -25.67 -10.36
N GLY A 541 54.22 -25.37 -9.32
CA GLY A 541 54.24 -26.08 -8.05
C GLY A 541 55.56 -25.91 -7.30
N ASP A 542 55.85 -26.83 -6.38
CA ASP A 542 57.05 -26.79 -5.52
C ASP A 542 58.37 -27.06 -6.30
N ARG A 543 58.27 -27.42 -7.58
CA ARG A 543 59.42 -27.66 -8.48
C ARG A 543 59.51 -26.59 -9.57
N ALA A 544 59.30 -25.33 -9.22
CA ALA A 544 59.43 -24.21 -10.15
C ALA A 544 60.83 -24.16 -10.77
N SER A 545 60.91 -24.27 -12.09
CA SER A 545 62.16 -24.20 -12.84
C SER A 545 62.63 -22.75 -13.01
N THR A 546 63.86 -22.55 -13.48
CA THR A 546 64.36 -21.22 -13.89
C THR A 546 63.47 -20.55 -14.95
N LEU A 547 62.90 -21.34 -15.88
CA LEU A 547 61.94 -20.87 -16.89
C LEU A 547 60.60 -20.46 -16.27
N THR A 548 60.14 -21.18 -15.25
CA THR A 548 58.91 -20.83 -14.52
C THR A 548 59.09 -19.49 -13.80
N HIS A 549 60.26 -19.27 -13.20
CA HIS A 549 60.58 -18.03 -12.52
C HIS A 549 60.73 -16.84 -13.49
N SER A 550 61.29 -17.05 -14.69
CA SER A 550 61.35 -16.00 -15.70
C SER A 550 59.96 -15.61 -16.19
N HIS A 551 59.07 -16.58 -16.43
CA HIS A 551 57.69 -16.31 -16.82
C HIS A 551 56.91 -15.57 -15.72
N ALA A 552 57.06 -15.96 -14.45
CA ALA A 552 56.46 -15.26 -13.32
C ALA A 552 56.91 -13.79 -13.23
N ARG A 553 58.21 -13.53 -13.46
CA ARG A 553 58.77 -12.17 -13.47
C ARG A 553 58.23 -11.33 -14.63
N GLU A 554 58.09 -11.93 -15.82
CA GLU A 554 57.50 -11.25 -16.97
C GLU A 554 56.02 -10.90 -16.73
N MET A 555 55.25 -11.85 -16.20
CA MET A 555 53.84 -11.65 -15.84
C MET A 555 53.66 -10.52 -14.81
N PHE A 556 54.49 -10.52 -13.76
CA PHE A 556 54.49 -9.46 -12.75
C PHE A 556 54.84 -8.09 -13.35
N ALA A 557 55.83 -8.04 -14.24
CA ALA A 557 56.22 -6.79 -14.91
C ALA A 557 55.17 -6.27 -15.90
N GLN A 558 54.43 -7.16 -16.58
CA GLN A 558 53.33 -6.77 -17.47
C GLN A 558 52.15 -6.20 -16.68
N ALA A 559 51.79 -6.83 -15.56
CA ALA A 559 50.74 -6.34 -14.66
C ALA A 559 51.06 -4.92 -14.17
N LYS A 560 52.28 -4.69 -13.65
CA LYS A 560 52.76 -3.37 -13.21
C LYS A 560 52.77 -2.26 -14.27
N LYS A 561 52.74 -2.60 -15.56
CA LYS A 561 52.67 -1.60 -16.65
C LYS A 561 51.25 -1.28 -17.08
N SER A 562 50.29 -2.11 -16.69
CA SER A 562 48.88 -2.03 -17.11
C SER A 562 48.00 -1.45 -16.01
N SER A 563 48.44 -1.53 -14.76
CA SER A 563 48.07 -0.66 -13.62
C SER A 563 48.85 0.64 -13.68
#